data_AF-A0A3D5RUN7-F1
#
_entry.id   AF-A0A3D5RUN7-F1
#
_cell.length_a   1.000
_cell.length_b   1.000
_cell.length_c   1.000
_cell.angle_alpha   90.00
_cell.angle_beta   90.00
_cell.angle_gamma   90.00
#
_symmetry.space_group_name_H-M   'P 1'
#
loop_
_entity.id
_entity.type
_entity.pdbx_description
1 polymer ?
#
loop_
_entity_poly.entity_id
_entity_poly.type
_entity_poly.pdbx_seq_one_letter_code
_entity_poly.pdbx_strand_id
1 'polypeptide(L)'
;MKYSLIIILLIFVQSLSAQIDCETVRAQHEAYKSSDKNPAIAKQLASNMATCVNSMGAGETKLTWTYALLKLYVDANDISGAYQACDNCIQLSGNNYPQYSTYCAAYKQSLNGYSSSANRIGRVRYSGKGAYLDEIINAADLSKESNAPYTGDDFEILINRRLPYPSNDLSRYVQSYTSFINTDQYMVEGPFILVGYKYEKRTYQYDGGQQVIQQRQVEMQRPMQMEQTKDPMPSQRNSTEPNSFGYHNQLKDLLAHLKSTYGVSDPDYYIPVYFSFADMDAGGYEEFSEFAVAIHGRGAGGRVAYFNPIDLSVVCWIETGTGTLSHETVHSVILQDYPDIPGWLNEGFAAMFEESDGGYEPADNYRLIYVNEAKKYNKSISIEGLITATRDQFDASKETMLYAATARYFVMFLRDKKWLPSIYGNLKYYEVSDPTNVGKTIVQVTGYNLTDLNRLFNAWLTDQNVPYKWSSLQPDVEQYIRQL
;
A
#
# COMPACT_ATOMS: atom_id res chain seq x y z
N MET A 1 -9.31 42.00 -58.22
CA MET A 1 -9.34 43.45 -57.94
C MET A 1 -10.18 43.67 -56.68
N LYS A 2 -9.59 44.33 -55.66
CA LYS A 2 -10.23 45.34 -54.76
C LYS A 2 -11.36 44.85 -53.82
N TYR A 3 -11.40 45.02 -52.49
CA TYR A 3 -10.62 45.65 -51.40
C TYR A 3 -11.03 44.89 -50.10
N SER A 4 -10.13 44.34 -49.27
CA SER A 4 -9.57 44.96 -48.04
C SER A 4 -10.51 45.92 -47.29
N LEU A 5 -11.13 45.44 -46.20
CA LEU A 5 -11.54 46.27 -45.07
C LEU A 5 -11.02 45.61 -43.78
N ILE A 6 -9.90 46.14 -43.29
CA ILE A 6 -9.29 45.79 -42.01
C ILE A 6 -10.01 46.64 -40.96
N ILE A 7 -10.77 45.99 -40.07
CA ILE A 7 -11.31 46.61 -38.85
C ILE A 7 -10.33 46.28 -37.73
N ILE A 8 -9.51 47.27 -37.35
CA ILE A 8 -8.72 47.25 -36.11
C ILE A 8 -9.69 47.65 -35.00
N LEU A 9 -10.17 46.66 -34.24
CA LEU A 9 -10.88 46.90 -32.99
C LEU A 9 -9.82 47.02 -31.88
N LEU A 10 -9.54 48.26 -31.46
CA LEU A 10 -8.78 48.54 -30.24
C LEU A 10 -9.59 48.05 -29.03
N ILE A 11 -9.17 46.94 -28.43
CA ILE A 11 -9.69 46.46 -27.15
C ILE A 11 -9.05 47.34 -26.06
N PHE A 12 -9.86 48.25 -25.51
CA PHE A 12 -9.62 48.82 -24.19
C PHE A 12 -9.71 47.69 -23.17
N VAL A 13 -8.56 47.26 -22.62
CA VAL A 13 -8.52 46.40 -21.43
C VAL A 13 -8.86 47.29 -20.24
N GLN A 14 -10.15 47.48 -19.99
CA GLN A 14 -10.60 47.78 -18.64
C GLN A 14 -10.50 46.47 -17.87
N SER A 15 -9.64 46.44 -16.85
CA SER A 15 -9.57 45.38 -15.85
C SER A 15 -10.86 45.37 -15.02
N LEU A 16 -11.92 44.85 -15.62
CA LEU A 16 -13.06 44.34 -14.88
C LEU A 16 -12.53 43.14 -14.11
N SER A 17 -12.40 43.26 -12.80
CA SER A 17 -12.23 42.11 -11.91
C SER A 17 -13.44 41.22 -12.14
N ALA A 18 -13.29 40.19 -12.98
CA ALA A 18 -14.35 39.23 -13.22
C ALA A 18 -14.75 38.67 -11.86
N GLN A 19 -15.98 38.99 -11.44
CA GLN A 19 -16.51 38.47 -10.19
C GLN A 19 -16.46 36.95 -10.26
N ILE A 20 -15.77 36.33 -9.32
CA ILE A 20 -15.65 34.87 -9.27
C ILE A 20 -17.05 34.31 -8.99
N ASP A 21 -17.59 33.58 -9.95
CA ASP A 21 -18.84 32.84 -9.81
C ASP A 21 -18.57 31.49 -9.16
N CYS A 22 -19.06 31.32 -7.93
CA CYS A 22 -18.83 30.09 -7.17
C CYS A 22 -19.51 28.88 -7.79
N GLU A 23 -20.61 29.04 -8.53
CA GLU A 23 -21.20 27.90 -9.23
C GLU A 23 -20.29 27.38 -10.36
N THR A 24 -19.66 28.31 -11.08
CA THR A 24 -18.61 27.98 -12.06
C THR A 24 -17.41 27.30 -11.39
N VAL A 25 -16.94 27.80 -10.25
CA VAL A 25 -15.81 27.18 -9.51
C VAL A 25 -16.17 25.76 -9.05
N ARG A 26 -17.40 25.54 -8.60
CA ARG A 26 -17.91 24.20 -8.23
C ARG A 26 -17.88 23.26 -9.41
N ALA A 27 -18.42 23.66 -10.56
CA ALA A 27 -18.41 22.84 -11.77
C ALA A 27 -16.98 22.54 -12.26
N GLN A 28 -16.06 23.51 -12.17
CA GLN A 28 -14.65 23.30 -12.48
C GLN A 28 -13.99 22.30 -11.53
N HIS A 29 -14.31 22.33 -10.24
CA HIS A 29 -13.84 21.34 -9.29
C HIS A 29 -14.38 19.94 -9.57
N GLU A 30 -15.66 19.81 -9.89
CA GLU A 30 -16.24 18.53 -10.30
C GLU A 30 -15.56 17.95 -11.54
N ALA A 31 -15.30 18.78 -12.56
CA ALA A 31 -14.54 18.38 -13.73
C ALA A 31 -13.07 18.02 -13.40
N TYR A 32 -12.46 18.74 -12.45
CA TYR A 32 -11.10 18.47 -12.00
C TYR A 32 -10.99 17.11 -11.27
N LYS A 33 -12.03 16.66 -10.57
CA LYS A 33 -12.04 15.36 -9.89
C LYS A 33 -11.84 14.18 -10.85
N SER A 34 -12.31 14.28 -12.08
CA SER A 34 -12.20 13.25 -13.12
C SER A 34 -11.08 13.51 -14.14
N SER A 35 -10.26 14.56 -13.94
CA SER A 35 -9.17 14.93 -14.85
C SER A 35 -7.82 14.35 -14.43
N ASP A 36 -6.87 14.35 -15.36
CA ASP A 36 -5.44 14.14 -15.06
C ASP A 36 -4.96 15.30 -14.17
N LYS A 37 -4.82 15.01 -12.87
CA LYS A 37 -4.58 15.93 -11.76
C LYS A 37 -3.37 16.86 -11.97
N ASN A 38 -3.57 17.95 -12.70
CA ASN A 38 -2.51 18.92 -13.00
C ASN A 38 -2.31 19.92 -11.84
N PRO A 39 -1.10 20.07 -11.27
CA PRO A 39 -0.85 20.95 -10.14
C PRO A 39 -1.09 22.45 -10.42
N ALA A 40 -0.86 22.93 -11.65
CA ALA A 40 -1.11 24.32 -12.00
C ALA A 40 -2.61 24.63 -12.05
N ILE A 41 -3.41 23.68 -12.57
CA ILE A 41 -4.88 23.78 -12.57
C ILE A 41 -5.39 23.72 -11.13
N ALA A 42 -4.88 22.77 -10.33
CA ALA A 42 -5.21 22.66 -8.90
C ALA A 42 -4.95 23.96 -8.15
N LYS A 43 -3.79 24.58 -8.38
CA LYS A 43 -3.41 25.86 -7.74
C LYS A 43 -4.36 27.00 -8.09
N GLN A 44 -4.70 27.14 -9.37
CA GLN A 44 -5.65 28.17 -9.81
C GLN A 44 -7.04 27.92 -9.22
N LEU A 45 -7.49 26.68 -9.23
CA LEU A 45 -8.80 26.29 -8.71
C LEU A 45 -8.86 26.45 -7.18
N ALA A 46 -7.80 26.11 -6.46
CA ALA A 46 -7.67 26.34 -5.01
C ALA A 46 -7.82 27.83 -4.69
N SER A 47 -7.12 28.71 -5.42
CA SER A 47 -7.24 30.16 -5.24
C SER A 47 -8.68 30.67 -5.46
N ASN A 48 -9.35 30.19 -6.51
CA ASN A 48 -10.72 30.57 -6.80
C ASN A 48 -11.70 30.04 -5.73
N MET A 49 -11.51 28.78 -5.32
CA MET A 49 -12.33 28.13 -4.30
C MET A 49 -12.14 28.76 -2.92
N ALA A 50 -10.93 29.15 -2.55
CA ALA A 50 -10.65 29.89 -1.32
C ALA A 50 -11.43 31.22 -1.25
N THR A 51 -11.52 31.93 -2.39
CA THR A 51 -12.32 33.16 -2.47
C THR A 51 -13.81 32.88 -2.20
N CYS A 52 -14.34 31.81 -2.79
CA CYS A 52 -15.71 31.36 -2.55
C CYS A 52 -15.95 30.98 -1.08
N VAL A 53 -15.10 30.12 -0.50
CA VAL A 53 -15.17 29.72 0.92
C VAL A 53 -15.18 30.93 1.85
N ASN A 54 -14.33 31.93 1.58
CA ASN A 54 -14.26 33.14 2.41
C ASN A 54 -15.55 33.98 2.36
N SER A 55 -16.26 33.97 1.23
CA SER A 55 -17.54 34.68 1.08
C SER A 55 -18.75 33.95 1.70
N MET A 56 -18.63 32.65 1.99
CA MET A 56 -19.71 31.85 2.55
C MET A 56 -19.93 32.13 4.05
N GLY A 57 -21.20 32.08 4.46
CA GLY A 57 -21.58 31.99 5.87
C GLY A 57 -21.12 30.68 6.50
N ALA A 58 -20.98 30.64 7.83
CA ALA A 58 -20.66 29.40 8.54
C ALA A 58 -21.78 28.37 8.35
N GLY A 59 -21.41 27.10 8.21
CA GLY A 59 -22.34 25.99 8.01
C GLY A 59 -21.72 24.86 7.19
N GLU A 60 -22.50 23.79 7.01
CA GLU A 60 -22.09 22.57 6.32
C GLU A 60 -21.50 22.83 4.92
N THR A 61 -22.14 23.68 4.11
CA THR A 61 -21.65 24.02 2.77
C THR A 61 -20.24 24.61 2.80
N LYS A 62 -19.97 25.55 3.72
CA LYS A 62 -18.63 26.15 3.86
C LYS A 62 -17.61 25.12 4.33
N LEU A 63 -18.02 24.22 5.21
CA LEU A 63 -17.17 23.14 5.71
C LEU A 63 -16.78 22.15 4.59
N THR A 64 -17.75 21.65 3.82
CA THR A 64 -17.50 20.76 2.67
C THR A 64 -16.58 21.40 1.64
N TRP A 65 -16.78 22.69 1.36
CA TRP A 65 -15.90 23.43 0.45
C TRP A 65 -14.51 23.68 1.02
N THR A 66 -14.39 23.90 2.34
CA THR A 66 -13.08 24.02 3.01
C THR A 66 -12.31 22.70 2.94
N TYR A 67 -13.01 21.57 3.06
CA TYR A 67 -12.42 20.24 2.89
C TYR A 67 -12.00 19.97 1.43
N ALA A 68 -12.82 20.34 0.45
CA ALA A 68 -12.44 20.26 -0.97
C ALA A 68 -11.22 21.14 -1.30
N LEU A 69 -11.17 22.33 -0.70
CA LEU A 69 -10.06 23.27 -0.84
C LEU A 69 -8.75 22.70 -0.29
N LEU A 70 -8.80 21.99 0.84
CA LEU A 70 -7.66 21.25 1.39
C LEU A 70 -7.09 20.27 0.36
N LYS A 71 -7.93 19.42 -0.27
CA LYS A 71 -7.50 18.47 -1.31
C LYS A 71 -6.87 19.19 -2.51
N LEU A 72 -7.45 20.33 -2.94
CA LEU A 72 -6.86 21.12 -4.01
C LEU A 72 -5.50 21.73 -3.65
N TYR A 73 -5.28 22.14 -2.40
CA TYR A 73 -3.96 22.61 -1.96
C TYR A 73 -2.92 21.50 -1.96
N VAL A 74 -3.32 20.28 -1.62
CA VAL A 74 -2.46 19.09 -1.74
C VAL A 74 -2.09 18.83 -3.19
N ASP A 75 -3.08 18.76 -4.08
CA ASP A 75 -2.87 18.54 -5.52
C ASP A 75 -2.03 19.67 -6.15
N ALA A 76 -2.18 20.90 -5.65
CA ALA A 76 -1.41 22.07 -6.02
C ALA A 76 -0.01 22.14 -5.39
N ASN A 77 0.30 21.20 -4.50
CA ASN A 77 1.55 21.16 -3.75
C ASN A 77 1.81 22.41 -2.89
N ASP A 78 0.74 22.99 -2.36
CA ASP A 78 0.73 24.15 -1.46
C ASP A 78 0.44 23.70 -0.02
N ILE A 79 1.49 23.19 0.64
CA ILE A 79 1.39 22.65 2.00
C ILE A 79 0.95 23.72 3.00
N SER A 80 1.40 24.96 2.84
CA SER A 80 0.98 26.06 3.72
C SER A 80 -0.52 26.34 3.56
N GLY A 81 -1.02 26.34 2.33
CA GLY A 81 -2.45 26.45 2.05
C GLY A 81 -3.24 25.29 2.64
N ALA A 82 -2.73 24.05 2.51
CA ALA A 82 -3.35 22.86 3.07
C ALA A 82 -3.44 22.93 4.62
N TYR A 83 -2.37 23.37 5.29
CA TYR A 83 -2.39 23.60 6.75
C TYR A 83 -3.43 24.62 7.18
N GLN A 84 -3.48 25.76 6.48
CA GLN A 84 -4.47 26.79 6.78
C GLN A 84 -5.90 26.29 6.54
N ALA A 85 -6.11 25.50 5.49
CA ALA A 85 -7.39 24.86 5.22
C ALA A 85 -7.76 23.83 6.30
N CYS A 86 -6.80 23.04 6.82
CA CYS A 86 -7.01 22.16 7.97
C CYS A 86 -7.49 22.96 9.19
N ASP A 87 -6.77 24.03 9.55
CA ASP A 87 -7.08 24.84 10.73
C ASP A 87 -8.48 25.45 10.64
N ASN A 88 -8.81 26.00 9.46
CA ASN A 88 -10.13 26.54 9.19
C ASN A 88 -11.20 25.44 9.26
N CYS A 89 -10.92 24.26 8.72
CA CYS A 89 -11.85 23.13 8.75
C CYS A 89 -12.12 22.64 10.19
N ILE A 90 -11.08 22.47 11.01
CA ILE A 90 -11.20 22.09 12.43
C ILE A 90 -12.01 23.14 13.20
N GLN A 91 -11.74 24.42 12.94
CA GLN A 91 -12.48 25.51 13.58
C GLN A 91 -13.96 25.57 13.15
N LEU A 92 -14.24 25.39 11.85
CA LEU A 92 -15.60 25.45 11.31
C LEU A 92 -16.46 24.25 11.70
N SER A 93 -15.85 23.08 11.82
CA SER A 93 -16.54 21.84 12.19
C SER A 93 -16.95 21.84 13.66
N GLY A 94 -16.00 22.11 14.57
CA GLY A 94 -16.23 22.11 16.01
C GLY A 94 -17.04 20.90 16.48
N ASN A 95 -17.93 21.10 17.45
CA ASN A 95 -18.81 20.04 17.96
C ASN A 95 -20.01 19.74 17.06
N ASN A 96 -20.30 20.60 16.08
CA ASN A 96 -21.50 20.46 15.24
C ASN A 96 -21.27 19.49 14.07
N TYR A 97 -20.01 19.27 13.69
CA TYR A 97 -19.61 18.37 12.62
C TYR A 97 -18.37 17.55 13.02
N PRO A 98 -18.45 16.74 14.09
CA PRO A 98 -17.29 16.07 14.70
C PRO A 98 -16.47 15.29 13.67
N GLN A 99 -17.13 14.54 12.77
CA GLN A 99 -16.48 13.82 11.67
C GLN A 99 -15.48 14.68 10.86
N TYR A 100 -15.85 15.91 10.49
CA TYR A 100 -14.98 16.81 9.73
C TYR A 100 -13.87 17.42 10.57
N SER A 101 -14.12 17.68 11.86
CA SER A 101 -13.08 18.12 12.79
C SER A 101 -11.96 17.10 12.82
N THR A 102 -12.34 15.83 12.97
CA THR A 102 -11.40 14.74 13.12
C THR A 102 -10.70 14.38 11.81
N TYR A 103 -11.40 14.43 10.65
CA TYR A 103 -10.72 14.33 9.35
C TYR A 103 -9.65 15.41 9.20
N CYS A 104 -10.01 16.67 9.43
CA CYS A 104 -9.09 17.78 9.21
C CYS A 104 -7.91 17.79 10.19
N ALA A 105 -8.11 17.28 11.40
CA ALA A 105 -7.03 17.07 12.37
C ALA A 105 -6.11 15.88 12.00
N ALA A 106 -6.66 14.75 11.52
CA ALA A 106 -5.87 13.65 10.94
C ALA A 106 -5.03 14.12 9.73
N TYR A 107 -5.61 14.94 8.85
CA TYR A 107 -4.87 15.59 7.76
C TYR A 107 -3.76 16.49 8.28
N LYS A 108 -4.06 17.35 9.27
CA LYS A 108 -3.06 18.23 9.88
C LYS A 108 -1.91 17.45 10.51
N GLN A 109 -2.20 16.34 11.19
CA GLN A 109 -1.19 15.46 11.77
C GLN A 109 -0.33 14.79 10.68
N SER A 110 -0.95 14.37 9.57
CA SER A 110 -0.24 13.82 8.40
C SER A 110 0.69 14.85 7.76
N LEU A 111 0.22 16.09 7.61
CA LEU A 111 1.04 17.23 7.17
C LEU A 111 2.17 17.54 8.18
N ASN A 112 1.94 17.36 9.49
CA ASN A 112 2.97 17.52 10.52
C ASN A 112 4.05 16.42 10.47
N GLY A 113 3.65 15.17 10.17
CA GLY A 113 4.58 14.10 9.85
C GLY A 113 5.44 14.46 8.64
N TYR A 114 4.83 15.07 7.63
CA TYR A 114 5.48 15.56 6.41
C TYR A 114 6.46 16.73 6.66
N SER A 115 6.15 17.68 7.55
CA SER A 115 7.00 18.84 7.85
C SER A 115 8.11 18.56 8.88
N SER A 116 7.92 17.57 9.77
CA SER A 116 8.90 17.18 10.78
C SER A 116 9.99 16.26 10.22
N SER A 117 9.68 15.39 9.25
CA SER A 117 10.68 14.62 8.48
C SER A 117 11.53 15.51 7.57
N ALA A 118 10.92 16.53 6.94
CA ALA A 118 11.63 17.55 6.16
C ALA A 118 12.63 18.39 6.99
N ASN A 119 12.42 18.51 8.31
CA ASN A 119 13.30 19.30 9.21
C ASN A 119 14.38 18.48 9.94
N ARG A 120 14.25 17.14 10.05
CA ARG A 120 15.26 16.30 10.73
C ARG A 120 16.45 15.91 9.85
N ILE A 121 16.34 16.04 8.53
CA ILE A 121 17.43 15.76 7.59
C ILE A 121 17.62 16.99 6.70
N GLY A 122 18.47 17.92 7.14
CA GLY A 122 18.61 19.27 6.58
C GLY A 122 19.10 19.42 5.14
N ARG A 123 18.83 18.48 4.22
CA ARG A 123 19.17 18.58 2.78
C ARG A 123 18.25 17.82 1.80
N VAL A 124 17.08 17.33 2.23
CA VAL A 124 16.18 16.51 1.38
C VAL A 124 14.92 17.31 1.07
N ARG A 125 14.58 17.49 -0.21
CA ARG A 125 13.46 18.32 -0.70
C ARG A 125 12.42 17.43 -1.39
N TYR A 126 11.77 16.55 -0.62
CA TYR A 126 10.69 15.65 -1.04
C TYR A 126 9.87 16.16 -2.25
N SER A 127 10.10 15.62 -3.45
CA SER A 127 9.35 15.96 -4.66
C SER A 127 8.14 15.06 -4.95
N GLY A 128 7.97 13.94 -4.23
CA GLY A 128 6.78 13.08 -4.27
C GLY A 128 5.67 13.59 -3.33
N LYS A 129 4.94 14.63 -3.74
CA LYS A 129 4.06 15.39 -2.84
C LYS A 129 2.62 14.86 -2.68
N GLY A 130 2.22 13.79 -3.39
CA GLY A 130 0.81 13.35 -3.47
C GLY A 130 0.48 11.96 -2.93
N ALA A 131 1.27 10.92 -3.26
CA ALA A 131 0.82 9.53 -3.15
C ALA A 131 0.46 9.05 -1.73
N TYR A 132 1.23 9.46 -0.72
CA TYR A 132 0.98 9.09 0.68
C TYR A 132 -0.17 9.91 1.31
N LEU A 133 -0.33 11.17 0.90
CA LEU A 133 -1.47 11.95 1.36
C LEU A 133 -2.74 11.45 0.67
N ASP A 134 -2.68 11.14 -0.62
CA ASP A 134 -3.76 10.54 -1.42
C ASP A 134 -4.26 9.20 -0.85
N GLU A 135 -3.42 8.38 -0.21
CA GLU A 135 -3.88 7.19 0.54
C GLU A 135 -4.78 7.57 1.72
N ILE A 136 -4.38 8.56 2.50
CA ILE A 136 -5.15 9.07 3.63
C ILE A 136 -6.43 9.77 3.10
N ILE A 137 -6.33 10.51 2.00
CA ILE A 137 -7.46 11.18 1.33
C ILE A 137 -8.48 10.17 0.80
N ASN A 138 -8.03 9.15 0.08
CA ASN A 138 -8.88 8.18 -0.60
C ASN A 138 -9.48 7.17 0.36
N ALA A 139 -8.76 6.81 1.43
CA ALA A 139 -9.35 6.05 2.53
C ALA A 139 -10.40 6.86 3.30
N ALA A 140 -10.29 8.19 3.32
CA ALA A 140 -11.26 9.12 3.92
C ALA A 140 -12.35 9.60 2.94
N ASP A 141 -12.34 9.14 1.68
CA ASP A 141 -13.30 9.57 0.67
C ASP A 141 -14.65 8.85 0.85
N LEU A 142 -15.52 9.50 1.64
CA LEU A 142 -16.88 9.03 1.95
C LEU A 142 -17.87 9.19 0.79
N SER A 143 -17.49 9.68 -0.39
CA SER A 143 -18.45 9.83 -1.51
C SER A 143 -18.93 8.50 -2.08
N LYS A 144 -18.38 7.37 -1.61
CA LYS A 144 -18.89 6.03 -1.83
C LYS A 144 -19.62 5.60 -0.56
N GLU A 145 -20.87 6.04 -0.41
CA GLU A 145 -21.75 5.82 0.77
C GLU A 145 -21.96 4.34 1.15
N SER A 146 -21.46 3.37 0.36
CA SER A 146 -21.51 1.94 0.70
C SER A 146 -20.16 1.30 1.07
N ASN A 147 -19.03 2.02 0.96
CA ASN A 147 -17.69 1.41 0.99
C ASN A 147 -16.61 2.28 1.69
N ALA A 148 -16.99 3.28 2.47
CA ALA A 148 -16.01 4.12 3.14
C ALA A 148 -15.85 3.68 4.61
N PRO A 149 -14.78 2.93 4.93
CA PRO A 149 -14.69 2.15 6.17
C PRO A 149 -14.27 2.94 7.40
N TYR A 150 -13.94 4.22 7.25
CA TYR A 150 -13.36 5.02 8.31
C TYR A 150 -14.10 6.35 8.46
N THR A 151 -14.51 6.64 9.68
CA THR A 151 -14.87 7.98 10.10
C THR A 151 -13.63 8.80 10.47
N GLY A 152 -13.77 10.11 10.71
CA GLY A 152 -12.62 10.96 11.03
C GLY A 152 -11.97 10.53 12.33
N ASP A 153 -12.80 10.12 13.29
CA ASP A 153 -12.40 9.53 14.56
C ASP A 153 -11.60 8.25 14.34
N ASP A 154 -11.98 7.42 13.37
CA ASP A 154 -11.23 6.21 13.05
C ASP A 154 -9.84 6.53 12.48
N PHE A 155 -9.70 7.59 11.67
CA PHE A 155 -8.39 8.03 11.17
C PHE A 155 -7.46 8.54 12.25
N GLU A 156 -7.95 9.38 13.16
CA GLU A 156 -7.14 9.84 14.28
C GLU A 156 -6.71 8.68 15.16
N ILE A 157 -7.61 7.73 15.44
CA ILE A 157 -7.26 6.51 16.18
C ILE A 157 -6.14 5.76 15.44
N LEU A 158 -6.24 5.59 14.13
CA LEU A 158 -5.25 4.86 13.31
C LEU A 158 -3.91 5.59 13.17
N ILE A 159 -3.90 6.90 12.97
CA ILE A 159 -2.64 7.65 12.90
C ILE A 159 -1.99 7.72 14.28
N ASN A 160 -2.78 7.91 15.34
CA ASN A 160 -2.26 7.90 16.70
C ASN A 160 -1.69 6.55 17.09
N ARG A 161 -2.10 5.44 16.47
CA ARG A 161 -1.48 4.11 16.62
C ARG A 161 -0.03 4.07 16.12
N ARG A 162 0.51 5.07 15.44
CA ARG A 162 1.94 5.09 15.09
C ARG A 162 2.79 5.41 16.31
N LEU A 163 3.35 4.36 16.90
CA LEU A 163 4.25 4.46 18.03
C LEU A 163 5.70 4.52 17.52
N PRO A 164 6.48 5.58 17.83
CA PRO A 164 7.91 5.60 17.51
C PRO A 164 8.64 4.40 18.09
N TYR A 165 9.66 3.91 17.40
CA TYR A 165 10.52 2.81 17.84
C TYR A 165 11.95 3.30 18.04
N PRO A 166 12.56 3.10 19.22
CA PRO A 166 11.96 2.59 20.45
C PRO A 166 11.08 3.65 21.15
N SER A 167 10.13 3.21 22.00
CA SER A 167 9.31 4.12 22.82
C SER A 167 9.14 3.63 24.26
N ASN A 168 9.12 4.57 25.19
CA ASN A 168 8.82 4.33 26.61
C ASN A 168 7.32 4.15 26.89
N ASP A 169 6.44 4.47 25.93
CA ASP A 169 4.98 4.41 26.07
C ASP A 169 4.39 3.09 25.56
N LEU A 170 5.21 2.11 25.22
CA LEU A 170 4.79 0.85 24.59
C LEU A 170 3.64 0.16 25.33
N SER A 171 3.69 0.09 26.68
CA SER A 171 2.64 -0.56 27.48
C SER A 171 1.26 0.09 27.32
N ARG A 172 1.21 1.41 27.17
CA ARG A 172 -0.03 2.17 26.95
C ARG A 172 -0.61 1.88 25.56
N TYR A 173 0.25 1.71 24.58
CA TYR A 173 -0.13 1.49 23.18
C TYR A 173 -0.55 0.05 22.90
N VAL A 174 0.12 -0.93 23.50
CA VAL A 174 -0.23 -2.33 23.34
C VAL A 174 -1.69 -2.58 23.70
N GLN A 175 -2.18 -1.97 24.78
CA GLN A 175 -3.57 -2.11 25.19
C GLN A 175 -4.56 -1.64 24.10
N SER A 176 -4.20 -0.61 23.33
CA SER A 176 -5.02 -0.17 22.20
C SER A 176 -5.10 -1.25 21.11
N TYR A 177 -3.97 -1.82 20.68
CA TYR A 177 -3.93 -2.84 19.64
C TYR A 177 -4.70 -4.11 20.04
N THR A 178 -4.56 -4.56 21.29
CA THR A 178 -5.19 -5.81 21.73
C THR A 178 -6.69 -5.66 21.97
N SER A 179 -7.17 -4.45 22.28
CA SER A 179 -8.59 -4.18 22.53
C SER A 179 -9.48 -4.37 21.29
N PHE A 180 -8.98 -4.09 20.08
CA PHE A 180 -9.77 -4.19 18.84
C PHE A 180 -10.25 -5.59 18.54
N ILE A 181 -9.45 -6.59 18.91
CA ILE A 181 -9.77 -8.00 18.67
C ILE A 181 -10.04 -8.75 19.97
N ASN A 182 -10.31 -8.01 21.06
CA ASN A 182 -10.61 -8.53 22.39
C ASN A 182 -9.64 -9.63 22.84
N THR A 183 -8.34 -9.37 22.73
CA THR A 183 -7.28 -10.29 23.16
C THR A 183 -6.43 -9.64 24.26
N ASP A 184 -5.76 -10.47 25.05
CA ASP A 184 -4.65 -10.10 25.93
C ASP A 184 -3.31 -10.69 25.44
N GLN A 185 -3.35 -11.50 24.38
CA GLN A 185 -2.19 -12.20 23.86
C GLN A 185 -1.43 -11.29 22.89
N TYR A 186 -0.27 -10.82 23.33
CA TYR A 186 0.68 -10.13 22.47
C TYR A 186 2.13 -10.48 22.80
N MET A 187 3.01 -10.19 21.86
CA MET A 187 4.46 -10.30 22.03
C MET A 187 5.11 -9.12 21.33
N VAL A 188 6.22 -8.63 21.87
CA VAL A 188 7.03 -7.59 21.22
C VAL A 188 8.41 -8.17 20.97
N GLU A 189 8.85 -8.14 19.71
CA GLU A 189 10.19 -8.57 19.29
C GLU A 189 10.76 -7.51 18.33
N GLY A 190 11.78 -6.78 18.78
CA GLY A 190 12.32 -5.65 18.03
C GLY A 190 11.23 -4.62 17.69
N PRO A 191 11.09 -4.21 16.42
CA PRO A 191 10.06 -3.25 16.02
C PRO A 191 8.67 -3.89 15.85
N PHE A 192 8.50 -5.20 16.01
CA PHE A 192 7.23 -5.88 15.75
C PHE A 192 6.40 -6.04 17.03
N ILE A 193 5.12 -5.70 16.95
CA ILE A 193 4.11 -6.00 17.98
C ILE A 193 3.18 -7.06 17.43
N LEU A 194 3.35 -8.30 17.87
CA LEU A 194 2.59 -9.46 17.39
C LEU A 194 1.34 -9.61 18.24
N VAL A 195 0.17 -9.36 17.64
CA VAL A 195 -1.13 -9.27 18.32
C VAL A 195 -1.97 -10.50 17.97
N GLY A 196 -2.49 -11.19 18.98
CA GLY A 196 -3.28 -12.41 18.80
C GLY A 196 -2.46 -13.64 18.40
N TYR A 197 -1.14 -13.61 18.50
CA TYR A 197 -0.22 -14.66 18.03
C TYR A 197 -0.39 -16.05 18.66
N LYS A 198 -1.16 -16.15 19.76
CA LYS A 198 -1.57 -17.40 20.40
C LYS A 198 -3.08 -17.55 20.21
N TYR A 199 -3.50 -18.12 19.09
CA TYR A 199 -4.89 -18.49 18.93
C TYR A 199 -5.11 -19.93 19.42
N GLU A 200 -6.07 -20.07 20.32
CA GLU A 200 -6.55 -21.37 20.77
C GLU A 200 -7.56 -21.88 19.74
N LYS A 201 -7.23 -22.96 19.03
CA LYS A 201 -8.12 -23.56 18.04
C LYS A 201 -9.46 -23.89 18.70
N ARG A 202 -10.56 -23.32 18.20
CA ARG A 202 -11.91 -23.67 18.64
C ARG A 202 -12.27 -25.01 18.01
N THR A 203 -12.38 -26.05 18.82
CA THR A 203 -12.97 -27.32 18.37
C THR A 203 -14.47 -27.28 18.63
N TYR A 204 -15.27 -27.31 17.57
CA TYR A 204 -16.73 -27.49 17.66
C TYR A 204 -17.02 -28.98 17.79
N GLN A 205 -17.44 -29.44 18.98
CA GLN A 205 -18.04 -30.75 19.13
C GLN A 205 -19.57 -30.62 19.15
N TYR A 206 -20.22 -31.34 18.25
CA TYR A 206 -21.66 -31.52 18.25
C TYR A 206 -21.99 -32.72 19.14
N ASP A 207 -22.47 -32.45 20.36
CA ASP A 207 -23.03 -33.49 21.23
C ASP A 207 -24.53 -33.22 21.43
N GLY A 208 -25.38 -34.08 20.85
CA GLY A 208 -26.79 -34.19 21.22
C GLY A 208 -27.68 -32.94 21.10
N GLY A 209 -27.29 -31.91 20.35
CA GLY A 209 -28.08 -30.69 20.14
C GLY A 209 -27.60 -29.45 20.90
N GLN A 210 -26.46 -29.50 21.59
CA GLN A 210 -25.77 -28.31 22.10
C GLN A 210 -24.37 -28.20 21.48
N GLN A 211 -24.04 -27.01 20.95
CA GLN A 211 -22.66 -26.68 20.59
C GLN A 211 -21.85 -26.55 21.88
N VAL A 212 -20.85 -27.42 22.07
CA VAL A 212 -19.87 -27.27 23.14
C VAL A 212 -18.59 -26.71 22.53
N ILE A 213 -18.20 -25.50 22.94
CA ILE A 213 -16.93 -24.87 22.55
C ILE A 213 -15.85 -25.45 23.47
N GLN A 214 -14.98 -26.32 22.93
CA GLN A 214 -13.76 -26.72 23.63
C GLN A 214 -12.58 -25.86 23.16
N GLN A 215 -12.01 -25.10 24.09
CA GLN A 215 -10.77 -24.36 23.93
C GLN A 215 -9.59 -25.31 24.16
N ARG A 216 -8.73 -25.47 23.15
CA ARG A 216 -7.48 -26.22 23.30
C ARG A 216 -6.31 -25.28 22.98
N GLN A 217 -5.37 -25.17 23.92
CA GLN A 217 -4.07 -24.55 23.63
C GLN A 217 -3.36 -25.38 22.58
N VAL A 218 -3.11 -24.79 21.42
CA VAL A 218 -2.24 -25.38 20.41
C VAL A 218 -0.82 -24.95 20.77
N GLU A 219 -0.06 -25.85 21.40
CA GLU A 219 1.39 -25.72 21.40
C GLU A 219 1.87 -25.83 19.95
N MET A 220 2.51 -24.76 19.47
CA MET A 220 2.96 -24.60 18.09
C MET A 220 4.01 -25.66 17.72
N GLN A 221 3.56 -26.79 17.20
CA GLN A 221 4.38 -27.75 16.46
C GLN A 221 3.59 -28.26 15.26
N ARG A 222 3.71 -27.55 14.12
CA ARG A 222 3.70 -28.05 12.72
C ARG A 222 3.16 -27.00 11.76
N PRO A 223 3.83 -26.74 10.62
CA PRO A 223 3.12 -26.45 9.38
C PRO A 223 2.38 -27.72 8.93
N MET A 224 1.13 -27.60 8.48
CA MET A 224 0.43 -28.70 7.82
C MET A 224 1.22 -29.13 6.58
N GLN A 225 1.80 -30.33 6.62
CA GLN A 225 2.02 -31.08 5.39
C GLN A 225 0.63 -31.43 4.85
N MET A 226 0.31 -30.96 3.65
CA MET A 226 -0.78 -31.57 2.87
C MET A 226 -0.50 -33.08 2.83
N GLU A 227 -1.48 -33.89 3.24
CA GLU A 227 -1.40 -35.34 3.22
C GLU A 227 -0.92 -35.82 1.84
N GLN A 228 0.34 -36.26 1.78
CA GLN A 228 0.84 -37.03 0.66
C GLN A 228 0.14 -38.39 0.68
N THR A 229 -0.68 -38.63 -0.32
CA THR A 229 -1.17 -39.97 -0.63
C THR A 229 0.02 -40.91 -0.87
N LYS A 230 -0.07 -42.08 -0.25
CA LYS A 230 0.98 -43.11 -0.15
C LYS A 230 1.38 -43.64 -1.53
N ASP A 231 2.66 -43.51 -1.87
CA ASP A 231 3.43 -44.57 -2.55
C ASP A 231 4.94 -44.40 -2.26
N PRO A 232 5.72 -45.50 -2.10
CA PRO A 232 7.09 -45.42 -1.66
C PRO A 232 8.08 -45.40 -2.83
N MET A 233 8.99 -44.41 -2.88
CA MET A 233 10.23 -44.51 -3.65
C MET A 233 11.39 -43.76 -2.95
N PRO A 234 12.65 -44.19 -3.18
CA PRO A 234 13.67 -44.23 -2.13
C PRO A 234 14.61 -43.01 -2.10
N SER A 235 14.92 -42.61 -0.86
CA SER A 235 16.11 -41.95 -0.31
C SER A 235 17.15 -41.32 -1.26
N GLN A 236 17.35 -40.00 -1.09
CA GLN A 236 18.62 -39.24 -0.92
C GLN A 236 18.30 -37.77 -1.28
N ARG A 237 18.49 -36.73 -0.46
CA ARG A 237 19.42 -36.43 0.64
C ARG A 237 18.71 -35.60 1.73
N ASN A 238 19.19 -35.75 2.95
CA ASN A 238 18.81 -35.00 4.14
C ASN A 238 18.80 -33.47 3.91
N SER A 239 17.62 -32.87 3.73
CA SER A 239 17.37 -31.52 4.24
C SER A 239 16.88 -31.72 5.68
N THR A 240 17.75 -31.42 6.63
CA THR A 240 17.36 -31.24 8.02
C THR A 240 16.13 -30.33 8.09
N GLU A 241 15.13 -30.82 8.81
CA GLU A 241 13.85 -30.19 9.13
C GLU A 241 13.97 -28.67 9.31
N PRO A 242 13.02 -27.86 8.81
CA PRO A 242 12.93 -26.48 9.25
C PRO A 242 12.49 -26.52 10.72
N ASN A 243 13.43 -26.20 11.61
CA ASN A 243 13.17 -25.94 13.02
C ASN A 243 11.91 -25.07 13.16
N SER A 244 11.13 -25.37 14.19
CA SER A 244 9.97 -24.60 14.64
C SER A 244 10.33 -23.15 15.02
N PHE A 245 10.57 -22.31 14.01
CA PHE A 245 10.79 -20.88 14.20
C PHE A 245 9.44 -20.20 14.34
N GLY A 246 9.14 -19.68 15.54
CA GLY A 246 7.95 -18.84 15.74
C GLY A 246 8.00 -17.59 14.85
N TYR A 247 6.83 -17.03 14.50
CA TYR A 247 6.71 -15.90 13.58
C TYR A 247 7.65 -14.72 13.91
N HIS A 248 7.91 -14.47 15.19
CA HIS A 248 8.86 -13.44 15.64
C HIS A 248 10.28 -13.61 15.08
N ASN A 249 10.81 -14.84 15.04
CA ASN A 249 12.13 -15.11 14.49
C ASN A 249 12.14 -14.91 12.97
N GLN A 250 11.10 -15.37 12.28
CA GLN A 250 10.96 -15.13 10.84
C GLN A 250 10.93 -13.63 10.51
N LEU A 251 10.20 -12.80 11.26
CA LEU A 251 10.13 -11.36 11.00
C LEU A 251 11.47 -10.67 11.31
N LYS A 252 12.14 -11.11 12.38
CA LYS A 252 13.47 -10.64 12.75
C LYS A 252 14.53 -10.98 11.71
N ASP A 253 14.54 -12.23 11.24
CA ASP A 253 15.50 -12.71 10.23
C ASP A 253 15.24 -12.05 8.88
N LEU A 254 13.97 -11.84 8.52
CA LEU A 254 13.58 -11.07 7.34
C LEU A 254 14.11 -9.63 7.42
N LEU A 255 13.89 -8.93 8.54
CA LEU A 255 14.40 -7.57 8.73
C LEU A 255 15.94 -7.52 8.66
N ALA A 256 16.62 -8.48 9.29
CA ALA A 256 18.07 -8.60 9.22
C ALA A 256 18.57 -8.84 7.78
N HIS A 257 17.86 -9.66 7.01
CA HIS A 257 18.15 -9.91 5.60
C HIS A 257 17.94 -8.63 4.76
N LEU A 258 16.83 -7.92 4.93
CA LEU A 258 16.53 -6.68 4.23
C LEU A 258 17.63 -5.63 4.44
N LYS A 259 18.05 -5.48 5.70
CA LYS A 259 19.12 -4.55 6.10
C LYS A 259 20.47 -4.93 5.50
N SER A 260 20.89 -6.18 5.68
CA SER A 260 22.23 -6.64 5.28
C SER A 260 22.39 -6.75 3.76
N THR A 261 21.35 -7.15 3.03
CA THR A 261 21.41 -7.39 1.59
C THR A 261 21.13 -6.14 0.77
N TYR A 262 20.18 -5.31 1.22
CA TYR A 262 19.67 -4.19 0.42
C TYR A 262 19.86 -2.82 1.07
N GLY A 263 20.37 -2.76 2.30
CA GLY A 263 20.61 -1.50 3.00
C GLY A 263 19.33 -0.80 3.46
N VAL A 264 18.24 -1.56 3.63
CA VAL A 264 16.99 -1.04 4.22
C VAL A 264 17.27 -0.61 5.67
N SER A 265 16.83 0.59 6.04
CA SER A 265 17.05 1.12 7.41
C SER A 265 16.17 0.39 8.41
N ASP A 266 16.53 0.53 9.69
CA ASP A 266 15.65 0.05 10.76
C ASP A 266 14.33 0.87 10.77
N PRO A 267 13.18 0.25 11.09
CA PRO A 267 11.92 0.99 11.24
C PRO A 267 12.02 2.08 12.31
N ASP A 268 11.45 3.25 12.02
CA ASP A 268 11.34 4.35 12.99
C ASP A 268 10.07 4.23 13.84
N TYR A 269 9.17 3.32 13.49
CA TYR A 269 7.91 3.04 14.19
C TYR A 269 7.76 1.54 14.44
N TYR A 270 7.03 1.21 15.51
CA TYR A 270 6.56 -0.14 15.72
C TYR A 270 5.60 -0.56 14.60
N ILE A 271 5.64 -1.83 14.23
CA ILE A 271 4.82 -2.47 13.21
C ILE A 271 3.89 -3.46 13.92
N PRO A 272 2.60 -3.13 14.12
CA PRO A 272 1.62 -4.08 14.62
C PRO A 272 1.35 -5.17 13.59
N VAL A 273 1.37 -6.42 14.00
CA VAL A 273 1.06 -7.58 13.15
C VAL A 273 -0.07 -8.36 13.80
N TYR A 274 -1.24 -8.33 13.17
CA TYR A 274 -2.45 -9.00 13.61
C TYR A 274 -2.59 -10.35 12.93
N PHE A 275 -2.79 -11.40 13.72
CA PHE A 275 -2.94 -12.76 13.23
C PHE A 275 -4.39 -13.22 13.33
N SER A 276 -4.97 -13.62 12.20
CA SER A 276 -6.21 -14.41 12.17
C SER A 276 -5.87 -15.86 11.87
N PHE A 277 -6.51 -16.77 12.61
CA PHE A 277 -6.33 -18.23 12.53
C PHE A 277 -7.62 -18.93 12.11
N ALA A 278 -8.47 -18.22 11.36
CA ALA A 278 -9.69 -18.80 10.81
C ALA A 278 -9.37 -20.00 9.91
N ASP A 279 -10.28 -20.97 9.79
CA ASP A 279 -10.05 -22.19 8.99
C ASP A 279 -10.02 -21.89 7.49
N MET A 280 -9.14 -22.54 6.70
CA MET A 280 -8.97 -22.32 5.23
C MET A 280 -10.17 -22.75 4.36
N ASP A 281 -11.31 -22.12 4.57
CA ASP A 281 -12.54 -22.29 3.80
C ASP A 281 -13.28 -20.96 3.65
N ALA A 282 -14.47 -20.99 3.04
CA ALA A 282 -15.27 -19.79 2.82
C ALA A 282 -15.72 -19.13 4.14
N GLY A 283 -16.03 -19.92 5.17
CA GLY A 283 -16.45 -19.41 6.47
C GLY A 283 -15.28 -18.76 7.21
N GLY A 284 -14.08 -19.32 7.12
CA GLY A 284 -12.91 -18.68 7.71
C GLY A 284 -12.46 -17.42 6.96
N TYR A 285 -12.72 -17.33 5.65
CA TYR A 285 -12.55 -16.05 4.94
C TYR A 285 -13.55 -14.99 5.43
N GLU A 286 -14.81 -15.36 5.69
CA GLU A 286 -15.79 -14.46 6.31
C GLU A 286 -15.32 -13.98 7.68
N GLU A 287 -14.86 -14.90 8.55
CA GLU A 287 -14.27 -14.56 9.85
C GLU A 287 -13.05 -13.63 9.72
N PHE A 288 -12.15 -13.89 8.75
CA PHE A 288 -11.02 -13.00 8.48
C PHE A 288 -11.47 -11.61 8.00
N SER A 289 -12.52 -11.54 7.19
CA SER A 289 -13.06 -10.27 6.74
C SER A 289 -13.70 -9.49 7.89
N GLU A 290 -14.41 -10.15 8.80
CA GLU A 290 -14.93 -9.51 10.03
C GLU A 290 -13.80 -9.05 10.95
N PHE A 291 -12.73 -9.83 11.06
CA PHE A 291 -11.52 -9.48 11.80
C PHE A 291 -10.88 -8.20 11.23
N ALA A 292 -10.78 -8.08 9.90
CA ALA A 292 -10.31 -6.87 9.24
C ALA A 292 -11.23 -5.65 9.53
N VAL A 293 -12.54 -5.85 9.55
CA VAL A 293 -13.52 -4.81 9.90
C VAL A 293 -13.33 -4.35 11.35
N ALA A 294 -13.04 -5.25 12.29
CA ALA A 294 -12.83 -4.89 13.69
C ALA A 294 -11.57 -4.00 13.88
N ILE A 295 -10.52 -4.24 13.11
CA ILE A 295 -9.24 -3.52 13.25
C ILE A 295 -9.28 -2.18 12.49
N HIS A 296 -9.90 -2.19 11.30
CA HIS A 296 -9.75 -1.19 10.26
C HIS A 296 -11.08 -0.78 9.59
N GLY A 297 -12.23 -1.14 10.15
CA GLY A 297 -13.54 -0.76 9.60
C GLY A 297 -13.84 -1.27 8.19
N ARG A 298 -12.94 -2.03 7.56
CA ARG A 298 -13.02 -2.54 6.19
C ARG A 298 -12.86 -4.04 6.13
N GLY A 299 -13.60 -4.68 5.23
CA GLY A 299 -13.40 -6.09 4.92
C GLY A 299 -12.05 -6.35 4.24
N ALA A 300 -11.71 -7.64 4.10
CA ALA A 300 -10.46 -8.09 3.51
C ALA A 300 -10.37 -7.83 1.98
N GLY A 301 -11.51 -7.58 1.31
CA GLY A 301 -11.52 -7.16 -0.10
C GLY A 301 -10.99 -8.20 -1.08
N GLY A 302 -11.18 -9.49 -0.78
CA GLY A 302 -10.67 -10.62 -1.55
C GLY A 302 -9.24 -11.03 -1.20
N ARG A 303 -8.60 -10.32 -0.27
CA ARG A 303 -7.22 -10.58 0.14
C ARG A 303 -7.17 -11.51 1.34
N VAL A 304 -6.07 -12.22 1.50
CA VAL A 304 -5.80 -13.10 2.66
C VAL A 304 -4.78 -12.50 3.63
N ALA A 305 -4.15 -11.39 3.25
CA ALA A 305 -3.45 -10.49 4.15
C ALA A 305 -3.45 -9.09 3.52
N TYR A 306 -3.09 -8.08 4.31
CA TYR A 306 -2.78 -6.77 3.78
C TYR A 306 -1.94 -5.97 4.77
N PHE A 307 -1.13 -5.08 4.23
CA PHE A 307 -0.55 -3.96 4.93
C PHE A 307 -1.50 -2.74 4.89
N ASN A 308 -1.64 -2.05 6.03
CA ASN A 308 -2.34 -0.78 6.12
C ASN A 308 -1.35 0.38 6.29
N PRO A 309 -1.15 1.22 5.26
CA PRO A 309 -0.18 2.30 5.33
C PRO A 309 -0.55 3.35 6.39
N ILE A 310 -1.82 3.50 6.76
CA ILE A 310 -2.27 4.53 7.72
C ILE A 310 -1.67 4.29 9.12
N ASP A 311 -1.77 3.08 9.66
CA ASP A 311 -1.26 2.74 11.00
C ASP A 311 -0.01 1.83 10.97
N LEU A 312 0.56 1.62 9.78
CA LEU A 312 1.71 0.75 9.50
C LEU A 312 1.52 -0.72 9.91
N SER A 313 0.27 -1.15 10.10
CA SER A 313 0.00 -2.50 10.57
C SER A 313 -0.10 -3.52 9.43
N VAL A 314 0.23 -4.76 9.75
CA VAL A 314 0.02 -5.93 8.91
C VAL A 314 -1.12 -6.75 9.50
N VAL A 315 -2.08 -7.14 8.67
CA VAL A 315 -3.17 -8.04 9.05
C VAL A 315 -3.07 -9.28 8.18
N CYS A 316 -2.88 -10.44 8.80
CA CYS A 316 -2.59 -11.67 8.06
C CYS A 316 -3.50 -12.82 8.52
N TRP A 317 -4.15 -13.47 7.55
CA TRP A 317 -4.75 -14.78 7.75
C TRP A 317 -3.65 -15.84 7.64
N ILE A 318 -3.13 -16.27 8.80
CA ILE A 318 -1.86 -16.98 8.87
C ILE A 318 -1.92 -18.40 8.32
N GLU A 319 -3.10 -19.02 8.31
CA GLU A 319 -3.31 -20.34 7.72
C GLU A 319 -2.98 -20.35 6.21
N THR A 320 -3.02 -19.19 5.53
CA THR A 320 -2.60 -19.08 4.13
C THR A 320 -1.08 -19.18 3.92
N GLY A 321 -0.32 -19.21 5.00
CA GLY A 321 1.12 -19.41 5.00
C GLY A 321 1.92 -18.16 5.33
N THR A 322 3.17 -18.37 5.76
CA THR A 322 4.04 -17.29 6.23
C THR A 322 4.71 -16.49 5.11
N GLY A 323 4.57 -16.94 3.86
CA GLY A 323 4.98 -16.18 2.68
C GLY A 323 4.18 -14.89 2.55
N THR A 324 2.87 -14.97 2.73
CA THR A 324 1.97 -13.80 2.72
C THR A 324 2.32 -12.83 3.86
N LEU A 325 2.60 -13.36 5.06
CA LEU A 325 3.08 -12.55 6.18
C LEU A 325 4.38 -11.80 5.83
N SER A 326 5.33 -12.49 5.19
CA SER A 326 6.61 -11.88 4.79
C SER A 326 6.40 -10.78 3.75
N HIS A 327 5.53 -11.01 2.77
CA HIS A 327 5.15 -10.03 1.75
C HIS A 327 4.65 -8.72 2.38
N GLU A 328 3.62 -8.79 3.21
CA GLU A 328 3.03 -7.59 3.83
C GLU A 328 3.99 -6.92 4.82
N THR A 329 4.81 -7.71 5.51
CA THR A 329 5.85 -7.17 6.38
C THR A 329 6.88 -6.36 5.59
N VAL A 330 7.29 -6.84 4.42
CA VAL A 330 8.22 -6.10 3.56
C VAL A 330 7.64 -4.74 3.21
N HIS A 331 6.37 -4.64 2.83
CA HIS A 331 5.70 -3.34 2.61
C HIS A 331 5.82 -2.41 3.82
N SER A 332 5.50 -2.90 5.02
CA SER A 332 5.57 -2.10 6.25
C SER A 332 6.96 -1.58 6.59
N VAL A 333 8.00 -2.33 6.27
CA VAL A 333 9.39 -1.95 6.50
C VAL A 333 9.87 -1.00 5.41
N ILE A 334 9.68 -1.35 4.13
CA ILE A 334 10.21 -0.54 3.02
C ILE A 334 9.48 0.78 2.85
N LEU A 335 8.20 0.90 3.22
CA LEU A 335 7.51 2.19 3.16
C LEU A 335 8.07 3.18 4.19
N GLN A 336 8.52 2.69 5.36
CA GLN A 336 9.22 3.55 6.33
C GLN A 336 10.60 3.98 5.82
N ASP A 337 11.28 3.10 5.07
CA ASP A 337 12.60 3.37 4.52
C ASP A 337 12.58 4.25 3.25
N TYR A 338 11.58 4.03 2.39
CA TYR A 338 11.39 4.70 1.11
C TYR A 338 9.89 4.98 0.89
N PRO A 339 9.35 6.07 1.47
CA PRO A 339 7.91 6.39 1.38
C PRO A 339 7.38 6.60 -0.05
N ASP A 340 8.23 7.08 -0.96
CA ASP A 340 7.89 7.35 -2.37
C ASP A 340 8.26 6.18 -3.30
N ILE A 341 8.38 4.96 -2.75
CA ILE A 341 8.76 3.78 -3.51
C ILE A 341 7.82 3.54 -4.71
N PRO A 342 8.34 3.37 -5.95
CA PRO A 342 7.50 3.10 -7.10
C PRO A 342 6.74 1.77 -6.96
N GLY A 343 5.49 1.71 -7.41
CA GLY A 343 4.61 0.54 -7.24
C GLY A 343 5.26 -0.79 -7.68
N TRP A 344 5.92 -0.81 -8.84
CA TRP A 344 6.60 -2.03 -9.32
C TRP A 344 7.73 -2.50 -8.40
N LEU A 345 8.45 -1.56 -7.77
CA LEU A 345 9.53 -1.90 -6.86
C LEU A 345 8.93 -2.32 -5.52
N ASN A 346 7.93 -1.61 -5.01
CA ASN A 346 7.23 -1.95 -3.78
C ASN A 346 6.69 -3.40 -3.83
N GLU A 347 5.84 -3.67 -4.83
CA GLU A 347 5.19 -4.97 -5.03
C GLU A 347 6.18 -6.07 -5.42
N GLY A 348 7.10 -5.78 -6.34
CA GLY A 348 8.08 -6.79 -6.78
C GLY A 348 9.03 -7.19 -5.66
N PHE A 349 9.44 -6.24 -4.82
CA PHE A 349 10.35 -6.48 -3.70
C PHE A 349 9.66 -7.24 -2.57
N ALA A 350 8.42 -6.89 -2.20
CA ALA A 350 7.61 -7.67 -1.28
C ALA A 350 7.35 -9.08 -1.79
N ALA A 351 6.97 -9.20 -3.07
CA ALA A 351 6.67 -10.47 -3.68
C ALA A 351 7.86 -11.44 -3.62
N MET A 352 9.11 -11.01 -3.80
CA MET A 352 10.29 -11.89 -3.71
C MET A 352 10.29 -12.81 -2.48
N PHE A 353 9.73 -12.37 -1.35
CA PHE A 353 9.74 -13.11 -0.09
C PHE A 353 8.48 -13.95 0.18
N GLU A 354 7.50 -13.97 -0.73
CA GLU A 354 6.33 -14.89 -0.64
C GLU A 354 6.76 -16.36 -0.69
N GLU A 355 7.82 -16.65 -1.44
CA GLU A 355 8.39 -17.97 -1.53
C GLU A 355 9.91 -17.82 -1.59
N SER A 356 10.58 -18.28 -0.55
CA SER A 356 12.03 -18.23 -0.43
C SER A 356 12.56 -19.46 0.29
N ASP A 357 13.85 -19.71 0.15
CA ASP A 357 14.54 -20.72 0.95
C ASP A 357 14.73 -20.25 2.41
N GLY A 358 15.31 -21.11 3.25
CA GLY A 358 15.60 -20.77 4.65
C GLY A 358 16.61 -19.61 4.84
N GLY A 359 17.15 -19.02 3.77
CA GLY A 359 18.03 -17.86 3.75
C GLY A 359 17.43 -16.63 3.05
N TYR A 360 16.14 -16.63 2.73
CA TYR A 360 15.44 -15.60 1.96
C TYR A 360 15.93 -15.45 0.51
N GLU A 361 16.49 -16.50 -0.08
CA GLU A 361 16.70 -16.57 -1.53
C GLU A 361 15.34 -16.78 -2.20
N PRO A 362 14.88 -15.86 -3.08
CA PRO A 362 13.58 -15.99 -3.74
C PRO A 362 13.51 -17.23 -4.62
N ALA A 363 12.40 -17.97 -4.56
CA ALA A 363 12.12 -19.10 -5.42
C ALA A 363 10.98 -18.79 -6.41
N ASP A 364 10.89 -19.55 -7.49
CA ASP A 364 9.76 -19.48 -8.41
C ASP A 364 8.46 -19.86 -7.69
N ASN A 365 7.34 -19.22 -8.06
CA ASN A 365 6.02 -19.52 -7.50
C ASN A 365 4.90 -19.38 -8.55
N TYR A 366 3.64 -19.48 -8.10
CA TYR A 366 2.45 -19.39 -8.95
C TYR A 366 2.40 -18.15 -9.85
N ARG A 367 3.05 -17.04 -9.48
CA ARG A 367 3.10 -15.82 -10.31
C ARG A 367 3.81 -16.05 -11.65
N LEU A 368 4.68 -17.04 -11.76
CA LEU A 368 5.36 -17.36 -13.04
C LEU A 368 4.35 -17.77 -14.11
N ILE A 369 3.24 -18.40 -13.71
CA ILE A 369 2.16 -18.80 -14.60
C ILE A 369 1.58 -17.58 -15.31
N TYR A 370 1.36 -16.47 -14.59
CA TYR A 370 0.82 -15.23 -15.17
C TYR A 370 1.76 -14.67 -16.25
N VAL A 371 3.06 -14.62 -15.97
CA VAL A 371 4.06 -14.10 -16.92
C VAL A 371 4.20 -15.01 -18.14
N ASN A 372 4.19 -16.33 -17.94
CA ASN A 372 4.28 -17.32 -19.02
C ASN A 372 3.04 -17.32 -19.93
N GLU A 373 1.83 -17.31 -19.35
CA GLU A 373 0.59 -17.23 -20.12
C GLU A 373 0.47 -15.89 -20.84
N ALA A 374 0.88 -14.77 -20.21
CA ALA A 374 0.93 -13.47 -20.88
C ALA A 374 1.84 -13.49 -22.12
N LYS A 375 2.99 -14.17 -22.05
CA LYS A 375 3.89 -14.35 -23.21
C LYS A 375 3.24 -15.18 -24.32
N LYS A 376 2.55 -16.26 -23.98
CA LYS A 376 1.83 -17.14 -24.93
C LYS A 376 0.71 -16.39 -25.67
N TYR A 377 0.03 -15.45 -25.01
CA TYR A 377 -1.05 -14.66 -25.59
C TYR A 377 -0.65 -13.26 -26.07
N ASN A 378 0.64 -12.94 -26.12
CA ASN A 378 1.15 -11.63 -26.53
C ASN A 378 0.57 -10.45 -25.70
N LYS A 379 0.46 -10.66 -24.38
CA LYS A 379 0.01 -9.67 -23.38
C LYS A 379 1.10 -9.33 -22.35
N SER A 380 2.36 -9.63 -22.65
CA SER A 380 3.46 -9.32 -21.75
C SER A 380 3.59 -7.81 -21.52
N ILE A 381 3.81 -7.43 -20.26
CA ILE A 381 4.13 -6.05 -19.87
C ILE A 381 5.62 -5.81 -20.17
N SER A 382 5.93 -4.72 -20.88
CA SER A 382 7.32 -4.31 -21.11
C SER A 382 7.92 -3.70 -19.84
N ILE A 383 9.25 -3.70 -19.70
CA ILE A 383 9.90 -3.01 -18.58
C ILE A 383 9.50 -1.54 -18.51
N GLU A 384 9.42 -0.85 -19.66
CA GLU A 384 8.96 0.54 -19.71
C GLU A 384 7.55 0.68 -19.15
N GLY A 385 6.60 -0.15 -19.62
CA GLY A 385 5.23 -0.15 -19.12
C GLY A 385 5.14 -0.47 -17.62
N LEU A 386 6.00 -1.36 -17.13
CA LEU A 386 6.08 -1.70 -15.70
C LEU A 386 6.58 -0.53 -14.84
N ILE A 387 7.66 0.16 -15.24
CA ILE A 387 8.23 1.24 -14.43
C ILE A 387 7.43 2.54 -14.50
N THR A 388 6.64 2.73 -15.57
CA THR A 388 5.68 3.84 -15.69
C THR A 388 4.30 3.48 -15.16
N ALA A 389 4.13 2.29 -14.60
CA ALA A 389 2.83 1.83 -14.15
C ALA A 389 2.29 2.71 -13.01
N THR A 390 1.00 3.01 -13.08
CA THR A 390 0.30 3.71 -12.01
C THR A 390 0.01 2.75 -10.86
N ARG A 391 -0.29 3.32 -9.70
CA ARG A 391 -0.74 2.55 -8.54
C ARG A 391 -2.02 1.75 -8.82
N ASP A 392 -2.97 2.33 -9.54
CA ASP A 392 -4.23 1.65 -9.89
C ASP A 392 -3.99 0.34 -10.64
N GLN A 393 -2.90 0.26 -11.42
CA GLN A 393 -2.51 -0.96 -12.11
C GLN A 393 -2.07 -2.07 -11.16
N PHE A 394 -1.62 -1.74 -9.95
CA PHE A 394 -1.32 -2.70 -8.87
C PHE A 394 -2.49 -2.91 -7.92
N ASP A 395 -3.37 -1.92 -7.72
CA ASP A 395 -4.38 -1.99 -6.65
C ASP A 395 -5.77 -2.44 -7.11
N ALA A 396 -6.20 -2.04 -8.31
CA ALA A 396 -7.61 -2.11 -8.69
C ALA A 396 -7.88 -2.42 -10.17
N SER A 397 -6.85 -2.50 -11.01
CA SER A 397 -7.02 -2.80 -12.42
C SER A 397 -7.34 -4.27 -12.67
N LYS A 398 -7.98 -4.56 -13.81
CA LYS A 398 -8.15 -5.95 -14.27
C LYS A 398 -6.81 -6.67 -14.47
N GLU A 399 -5.70 -5.93 -14.66
CA GLU A 399 -4.34 -6.43 -14.94
C GLU A 399 -3.48 -6.57 -13.66
N THR A 400 -4.04 -6.28 -12.47
CA THR A 400 -3.32 -6.24 -11.20
C THR A 400 -2.42 -7.44 -10.95
N MET A 401 -2.93 -8.66 -11.16
CA MET A 401 -2.13 -9.86 -10.94
C MET A 401 -0.97 -9.99 -11.93
N LEU A 402 -1.14 -9.53 -13.17
CA LEU A 402 -0.09 -9.56 -14.17
C LEU A 402 0.99 -8.50 -13.88
N TYR A 403 0.62 -7.29 -13.44
CA TYR A 403 1.58 -6.27 -13.01
C TYR A 403 2.39 -6.75 -11.81
N ALA A 404 1.74 -7.26 -10.76
CA ALA A 404 2.42 -7.76 -9.58
C ALA A 404 3.31 -8.99 -9.88
N ALA A 405 2.86 -9.90 -10.76
CA ALA A 405 3.68 -11.00 -11.24
C ALA A 405 4.90 -10.54 -12.03
N THR A 406 4.72 -9.62 -12.98
CA THR A 406 5.83 -9.07 -13.78
C THR A 406 6.83 -8.32 -12.90
N ALA A 407 6.33 -7.55 -11.93
CA ALA A 407 7.14 -6.86 -10.92
C ALA A 407 8.02 -7.82 -10.12
N ARG A 408 7.45 -8.92 -9.59
CA ARG A 408 8.21 -9.96 -8.87
C ARG A 408 9.38 -10.46 -9.70
N TYR A 409 9.12 -10.96 -10.91
CA TYR A 409 10.16 -11.57 -11.72
C TYR A 409 11.18 -10.57 -12.23
N PHE A 410 10.77 -9.32 -12.48
CA PHE A 410 11.72 -8.27 -12.85
C PHE A 410 12.65 -7.94 -11.68
N VAL A 411 12.12 -7.82 -10.45
CA VAL A 411 12.94 -7.58 -9.25
C VAL A 411 13.86 -8.77 -8.96
N MET A 412 13.39 -10.02 -9.12
CA MET A 412 14.23 -11.23 -9.03
C MET A 412 15.36 -11.21 -10.07
N PHE A 413 15.07 -10.84 -11.32
CA PHE A 413 16.08 -10.69 -12.36
C PHE A 413 17.15 -9.64 -11.99
N LEU A 414 16.74 -8.46 -11.50
CA LEU A 414 17.67 -7.42 -11.04
C LEU A 414 18.53 -7.92 -9.87
N ARG A 415 17.96 -8.72 -8.98
CA ARG A 415 18.63 -9.33 -7.84
C ARG A 415 19.66 -10.38 -8.26
N ASP A 416 19.32 -11.26 -9.19
CA ASP A 416 20.24 -12.27 -9.74
C ASP A 416 21.43 -11.62 -10.45
N LYS A 417 21.19 -10.51 -11.14
CA LYS A 417 22.25 -9.69 -11.75
C LYS A 417 23.02 -8.80 -10.77
N LYS A 418 22.68 -8.84 -9.47
CA LYS A 418 23.27 -8.04 -8.39
C LYS A 418 23.11 -6.52 -8.59
N TRP A 419 22.12 -6.10 -9.37
CA TRP A 419 21.80 -4.69 -9.62
C TRP A 419 20.80 -4.12 -8.62
N LEU A 420 19.94 -4.96 -8.04
CA LEU A 420 18.84 -4.52 -7.17
C LEU A 420 19.29 -3.64 -6.00
N PRO A 421 20.34 -3.96 -5.21
CA PRO A 421 20.76 -3.09 -4.09
C PRO A 421 21.17 -1.68 -4.54
N SER A 422 21.87 -1.57 -5.67
CA SER A 422 22.29 -0.28 -6.23
C SER A 422 21.11 0.51 -6.79
N ILE A 423 20.16 -0.16 -7.45
CA ILE A 423 18.93 0.46 -7.93
C ILE A 423 18.11 0.97 -6.74
N TYR A 424 17.87 0.12 -5.73
CA TYR A 424 17.11 0.48 -4.53
C TYR A 424 17.73 1.70 -3.82
N GLY A 425 19.04 1.64 -3.53
CA GLY A 425 19.76 2.74 -2.90
C GLY A 425 19.67 4.04 -3.71
N ASN A 426 19.96 3.99 -5.02
CA ASN A 426 19.92 5.19 -5.85
C ASN A 426 18.51 5.79 -5.95
N LEU A 427 17.48 4.96 -6.13
CA LEU A 427 16.10 5.46 -6.20
C LEU A 427 15.67 6.12 -4.89
N LYS A 428 16.02 5.52 -3.75
CA LYS A 428 15.75 6.07 -2.41
C LYS A 428 16.41 7.42 -2.19
N TYR A 429 17.66 7.62 -2.62
CA TYR A 429 18.41 8.87 -2.38
C TYR A 429 18.07 10.01 -3.33
N TYR A 430 17.58 9.72 -4.55
CA TYR A 430 17.40 10.74 -5.59
C TYR A 430 15.97 11.27 -5.76
N GLU A 431 15.04 10.97 -4.84
CA GLU A 431 13.64 11.48 -4.84
C GLU A 431 12.91 11.27 -6.18
N VAL A 432 13.05 10.08 -6.75
CA VAL A 432 12.58 9.81 -8.11
C VAL A 432 11.19 9.20 -8.11
N SER A 433 10.19 10.01 -7.71
CA SER A 433 8.78 9.74 -8.01
C SER A 433 8.45 9.95 -9.51
N ASP A 434 9.37 10.54 -10.28
CA ASP A 434 9.27 10.68 -11.74
C ASP A 434 9.77 9.40 -12.45
N PRO A 435 8.92 8.70 -13.21
CA PRO A 435 9.29 7.50 -13.96
C PRO A 435 10.47 7.69 -14.92
N THR A 436 10.66 8.91 -15.43
CA THR A 436 11.80 9.25 -16.30
C THR A 436 13.13 9.05 -15.56
N ASN A 437 13.16 9.42 -14.28
CA ASN A 437 14.37 9.30 -13.48
C ASN A 437 14.54 7.90 -12.91
N VAL A 438 13.44 7.16 -12.69
CA VAL A 438 13.50 5.70 -12.44
C VAL A 438 14.19 5.00 -13.62
N GLY A 439 13.72 5.27 -14.85
CA GLY A 439 14.33 4.72 -16.07
C GLY A 439 15.81 5.08 -16.20
N LYS A 440 16.18 6.35 -15.98
CA LYS A 440 17.60 6.77 -15.99
C LYS A 440 18.44 6.01 -14.96
N THR A 441 17.94 5.83 -13.75
CA THR A 441 18.65 5.11 -12.68
C THR A 441 18.89 3.66 -13.08
N ILE A 442 17.87 2.99 -13.62
CA ILE A 442 18.00 1.62 -14.12
C ILE A 442 19.04 1.56 -15.25
N VAL A 443 18.99 2.47 -16.22
CA VAL A 443 19.97 2.51 -17.33
C VAL A 443 21.39 2.74 -16.80
N GLN A 444 21.56 3.66 -15.83
CA GLN A 444 22.86 3.96 -15.23
C GLN A 444 23.45 2.78 -14.47
N VAL A 445 22.65 2.06 -13.69
CA VAL A 445 23.13 0.91 -12.90
C VAL A 445 23.38 -0.32 -13.78
N THR A 446 22.49 -0.59 -14.73
CA THR A 446 22.56 -1.82 -15.54
C THR A 446 23.47 -1.67 -16.77
N GLY A 447 23.66 -0.45 -17.27
CA GLY A 447 24.37 -0.18 -18.53
C GLY A 447 23.55 -0.48 -19.80
N TYR A 448 22.28 -0.90 -19.65
CA TYR A 448 21.39 -1.23 -20.76
C TYR A 448 20.26 -0.21 -20.88
N ASN A 449 19.91 0.19 -22.11
CA ASN A 449 18.63 0.87 -22.33
C ASN A 449 17.46 -0.07 -22.02
N LEU A 450 16.26 0.48 -21.79
CA LEU A 450 15.10 -0.30 -21.36
C LEU A 450 14.68 -1.38 -22.37
N THR A 451 14.85 -1.14 -23.68
CA THR A 451 14.54 -2.12 -24.74
C THR A 451 15.47 -3.34 -24.67
N ASP A 452 16.77 -3.12 -24.52
CA ASP A 452 17.75 -4.19 -24.39
C ASP A 452 17.60 -4.92 -23.06
N LEU A 453 17.32 -4.20 -21.98
CA LEU A 453 17.01 -4.78 -20.68
C LEU A 453 15.76 -5.67 -20.76
N ASN A 454 14.74 -5.26 -21.51
CA ASN A 454 13.53 -6.04 -21.71
C ASN A 454 13.83 -7.36 -22.45
N ARG A 455 14.76 -7.34 -23.41
CA ARG A 455 15.22 -8.55 -24.09
C ARG A 455 15.96 -9.49 -23.14
N LEU A 456 16.85 -8.95 -22.30
CA LEU A 456 17.61 -9.73 -21.31
C LEU A 456 16.71 -10.35 -20.26
N PHE A 457 15.73 -9.58 -19.75
CA PHE A 457 14.72 -10.07 -18.83
C PHE A 457 13.91 -11.21 -19.42
N ASN A 458 13.40 -11.05 -20.65
CA ASN A 458 12.64 -12.09 -21.33
C ASN A 458 13.45 -13.36 -21.64
N ALA A 459 14.77 -13.24 -21.83
CA ALA A 459 15.67 -14.37 -21.95
C ALA A 459 15.92 -15.06 -20.61
N TRP A 460 16.15 -14.30 -19.53
CA TRP A 460 16.30 -14.89 -18.19
C TRP A 460 15.01 -15.60 -17.71
N LEU A 461 13.85 -15.08 -18.09
CA LEU A 461 12.55 -15.69 -17.80
C LEU A 461 12.38 -17.10 -18.42
N THR A 462 13.04 -17.42 -19.54
CA THR A 462 12.91 -18.75 -20.16
C THR A 462 13.58 -19.85 -19.37
N ASP A 463 14.47 -19.49 -18.45
CA ASP A 463 15.18 -20.43 -17.60
C ASP A 463 14.40 -20.77 -16.32
N GLN A 464 13.33 -20.00 -16.02
CA GLN A 464 12.48 -20.20 -14.85
C GLN A 464 11.44 -21.30 -15.10
N ASN A 465 11.07 -22.04 -14.07
CA ASN A 465 10.17 -23.18 -14.20
C ASN A 465 9.06 -23.12 -13.18
N VAL A 466 7.80 -23.23 -13.63
CA VAL A 466 6.64 -23.26 -12.73
C VAL A 466 6.78 -24.49 -11.82
N PRO A 467 6.90 -24.31 -10.49
CA PRO A 467 6.98 -25.45 -9.59
C PRO A 467 5.71 -26.29 -9.68
N TYR A 468 5.86 -27.62 -9.68
CA TYR A 468 4.74 -28.56 -9.86
C TYR A 468 3.57 -28.30 -8.90
N LYS A 469 3.85 -27.90 -7.64
CA LYS A 469 2.80 -27.61 -6.64
C LYS A 469 1.83 -26.49 -7.05
N TRP A 470 2.22 -25.62 -7.99
CA TRP A 470 1.41 -24.51 -8.48
C TRP A 470 0.70 -24.81 -9.81
N SER A 471 0.98 -25.95 -10.46
CA SER A 471 0.47 -26.21 -11.81
C SER A 471 -1.05 -26.32 -11.88
N SER A 472 -1.72 -26.62 -10.78
CA SER A 472 -3.18 -26.67 -10.68
C SER A 472 -3.85 -25.31 -10.96
N LEU A 473 -3.14 -24.19 -10.76
CA LEU A 473 -3.68 -22.84 -11.01
C LEU A 473 -3.64 -22.43 -12.48
N GLN A 474 -2.93 -23.18 -13.34
CA GLN A 474 -2.69 -22.79 -14.73
C GLN A 474 -3.98 -22.57 -15.55
N PRO A 475 -5.02 -23.41 -15.46
CA PRO A 475 -6.25 -23.18 -16.23
C PRO A 475 -6.94 -21.85 -15.89
N ASP A 476 -7.01 -21.50 -14.60
CA ASP A 476 -7.67 -20.27 -14.13
C ASP A 476 -6.86 -19.03 -14.54
N VAL A 477 -5.53 -19.11 -14.42
CA VAL A 477 -4.62 -18.04 -14.86
C VAL A 477 -4.66 -17.86 -16.38
N GLU A 478 -4.68 -18.95 -17.16
CA GLU A 478 -4.84 -18.88 -18.61
C GLU A 478 -6.14 -18.16 -18.98
N GLN A 479 -7.26 -18.50 -18.33
CA GLN A 479 -8.54 -17.85 -18.56
C GLN A 479 -8.48 -16.35 -18.22
N TYR A 480 -7.93 -16.01 -17.05
CA TYR A 480 -7.71 -14.61 -16.64
C TYR A 480 -6.91 -13.84 -17.69
N ILE A 481 -5.75 -14.36 -18.12
CA ILE A 481 -4.90 -13.70 -19.11
C ILE A 481 -5.64 -13.53 -20.44
N ARG A 482 -6.40 -14.53 -20.90
CA ARG A 482 -7.18 -14.42 -22.16
C ARG A 482 -8.22 -13.30 -22.11
N GLN A 483 -8.77 -12.97 -20.95
CA GLN A 483 -9.79 -11.94 -20.76
C GLN A 483 -9.24 -10.49 -20.68
N LEU A 484 -7.94 -10.30 -20.45
CA LEU A 484 -7.31 -8.97 -20.41
C LEU A 484 -7.46 -8.20 -21.74
#